data_AF-A0A3P7W458-F1
#
_entry.id   AF-A0A3P7W458-F1
#
_cell.length_a   1.000
_cell.length_b   1.000
_cell.length_c   1.000
_cell.angle_alpha   90.00
_cell.angle_beta   90.00
_cell.angle_gamma   90.00
#
_symmetry.space_group_name_H-M   'P 1'
#
loop_
_entity.id
_entity.type
_entity.pdbx_description
1 polymer ?
#
loop_
_entity_poly.entity_id
_entity_poly.type
_entity_poly.pdbx_seq_one_letter_code
_entity_poly.pdbx_strand_id
1 'polypeptide(L)'
;MLYYILELRSLVQQHDGVIKRYYSQYVTGYDALILTDIVQSIENLGEKESILLSDFCADLLHISQDSTDLRSLRLDWFRFQAYVSMSRSSFSLNSDRRLAVTMNTTVFHLKMIDLIDEMLRETSDLSIYCFYTQQLETQLHQCLQLPSQSRYTVSFAHICSNFRSALHDLCPEEKAHIIDRSLKLCNLVLDELAKETASVTARLCEYEVRLTEQLSPNNCAKLIEEHDKQKSNKNSNTARSLVMPGEESFRCSRDALTLADKLQTALHELCSAVTSSKQVVVSDHVFAPREYLAQQLESQLTQSIQALISSSEHPMRPCQLLASINAHMIVLQNLDTIVLDHEAEIIFISVTIHAHFSVTLDVTRLFNNVLLQQTQYQDYHGNDTLTSIYTKW
;
A
#
# COMPACT_ATOMS: atom_id res chain seq x y z
N MET A 1 3.28 6.24 -9.83
CA MET A 1 2.63 5.69 -11.06
C MET A 1 1.94 4.36 -10.79
N LEU A 2 2.67 3.30 -10.38
CA LEU A 2 2.07 1.98 -10.10
C LEU A 2 0.88 2.04 -9.14
N TYR A 3 1.01 2.82 -8.06
CA TYR A 3 -0.07 3.10 -7.12
C TYR A 3 -1.34 3.61 -7.82
N TYR A 4 -1.26 4.69 -8.60
CA TYR A 4 -2.42 5.27 -9.27
C TYR A 4 -3.06 4.33 -10.31
N ILE A 5 -2.28 3.45 -10.95
CA ILE A 5 -2.82 2.41 -11.82
C ILE A 5 -3.70 1.45 -11.01
N LEU A 6 -3.23 0.99 -9.85
CA LEU A 6 -3.99 0.11 -8.97
C LEU A 6 -5.21 0.81 -8.36
N GLU A 7 -5.10 2.10 -8.02
CA GLU A 7 -6.22 2.89 -7.52
C GLU A 7 -7.32 3.02 -8.58
N LEU A 8 -6.97 3.30 -9.83
CA LEU A 8 -7.93 3.31 -10.94
C LEU A 8 -8.59 1.94 -11.15
N ARG A 9 -7.82 0.85 -11.04
CA ARG A 9 -8.38 -0.52 -11.10
C ARG A 9 -9.39 -0.75 -9.99
N SER A 10 -9.04 -0.38 -8.75
CA SER A 10 -9.93 -0.51 -7.59
C SER A 10 -11.20 0.32 -7.75
N LEU A 11 -11.10 1.55 -8.25
CA LEU A 11 -12.25 2.42 -8.50
C LEU A 11 -13.19 1.82 -9.55
N VAL A 12 -12.65 1.28 -10.64
CA VAL A 12 -13.46 0.61 -11.68
C VAL A 12 -14.17 -0.62 -11.12
N GLN A 13 -13.49 -1.42 -10.30
CA GLN A 13 -14.10 -2.61 -9.68
C GLN A 13 -15.16 -2.25 -8.64
N GLN A 14 -14.91 -1.23 -7.81
CA GLN A 14 -15.84 -0.78 -6.78
C GLN A 14 -17.10 -0.15 -7.36
N HIS A 15 -16.97 0.51 -8.52
CA HIS A 15 -18.07 1.22 -9.19
C HIS A 15 -18.51 0.53 -10.49
N ASP A 16 -18.28 -0.77 -10.62
CA ASP A 16 -18.61 -1.55 -11.82
C ASP A 16 -20.10 -1.45 -12.19
N GLY A 17 -20.99 -1.45 -11.20
CA GLY A 17 -22.44 -1.29 -11.40
C GLY A 17 -22.83 0.04 -12.03
N VAL A 18 -22.10 1.13 -11.76
CA VAL A 18 -22.34 2.44 -12.39
C VAL A 18 -21.97 2.38 -13.87
N ILE A 19 -20.82 1.76 -14.19
CA ILE A 19 -20.32 1.58 -15.55
C ILE A 19 -21.29 0.71 -16.35
N LYS A 20 -21.64 -0.47 -15.82
CA LYS A 20 -22.60 -1.40 -16.45
C LYS A 20 -23.93 -0.73 -16.74
N ARG A 21 -24.48 0.02 -15.78
CA ARG A 21 -25.74 0.73 -15.94
C ARG A 21 -25.67 1.77 -17.06
N TYR A 22 -24.63 2.59 -17.07
CA TYR A 22 -24.44 3.62 -18.09
C TYR A 22 -24.35 3.01 -19.50
N TYR A 23 -23.49 2.01 -19.70
CA TYR A 23 -23.32 1.41 -21.01
C TYR A 23 -24.51 0.57 -21.47
N SER A 24 -25.23 -0.10 -20.55
CA SER A 24 -26.47 -0.81 -20.93
C SER A 24 -27.54 0.14 -21.49
N GLN A 25 -27.70 1.32 -20.89
CA GLN A 25 -28.60 2.36 -21.39
C GLN A 25 -28.12 2.97 -22.70
N TYR A 26 -26.80 3.16 -22.85
CA TYR A 26 -26.21 3.68 -24.08
C TYR A 26 -26.45 2.71 -25.26
N VAL A 27 -26.21 1.42 -25.03
CA VAL A 27 -26.35 0.40 -26.07
C VAL A 27 -27.80 0.26 -26.53
N THR A 28 -28.74 0.12 -25.59
CA THR A 28 -30.17 -0.05 -25.90
C THR A 28 -30.81 1.24 -26.41
N GLY A 29 -30.42 2.39 -25.88
CA GLY A 29 -31.05 3.68 -26.18
C GLY A 29 -30.47 4.44 -27.37
N TYR A 30 -29.23 4.14 -27.79
CA TYR A 30 -28.55 4.87 -28.86
C TYR A 30 -27.91 3.93 -29.89
N ASP A 31 -27.01 3.03 -29.47
CA ASP A 31 -26.24 2.20 -30.42
C ASP A 31 -27.15 1.31 -31.26
N ALA A 32 -28.12 0.64 -30.64
CA ALA A 32 -29.04 -0.25 -31.33
C ALA A 32 -29.82 0.48 -32.43
N LEU A 33 -30.27 1.70 -32.15
CA LEU A 33 -31.06 2.51 -33.09
C LEU A 33 -30.20 2.96 -34.29
N ILE A 34 -29.00 3.46 -34.03
CA ILE A 34 -28.11 3.96 -35.08
C ILE A 34 -27.54 2.83 -35.92
N LEU A 35 -27.18 1.71 -35.31
CA LEU A 35 -26.72 0.54 -36.06
C LEU A 35 -27.83 -0.01 -36.94
N THR A 36 -29.08 -0.04 -36.47
CA THR A 36 -30.21 -0.47 -37.29
C THR A 36 -30.39 0.43 -38.52
N ASP A 37 -30.31 1.75 -38.35
CA ASP A 37 -30.38 2.72 -39.46
C ASP A 37 -29.23 2.53 -40.47
N ILE A 38 -28.00 2.36 -39.98
CA ILE A 38 -26.83 2.11 -40.83
C ILE A 38 -27.02 0.80 -41.62
N VAL A 39 -27.36 -0.31 -40.94
CA VAL A 39 -27.52 -1.63 -41.57
C VAL A 39 -28.61 -1.61 -42.65
N GLN A 40 -29.72 -0.91 -42.41
CA GLN A 40 -30.80 -0.76 -43.41
C GLN A 40 -30.37 0.05 -44.64
N SER A 41 -29.39 0.94 -44.51
CA SER A 41 -28.88 1.77 -45.61
C SER A 41 -27.83 1.08 -46.49
N ILE A 42 -27.30 -0.07 -46.08
CA ILE A 42 -26.22 -0.75 -46.80
C ILE A 42 -26.80 -1.58 -47.96
N GLU A 43 -26.26 -1.33 -49.15
CA GLU A 43 -26.53 -2.09 -50.36
C GLU A 43 -25.45 -3.16 -50.62
N ASN A 44 -25.78 -4.22 -51.35
CA ASN A 44 -24.86 -5.32 -51.76
C ASN A 44 -24.37 -6.27 -50.65
N LEU A 45 -25.07 -6.32 -49.52
CA LEU A 45 -24.89 -7.38 -48.52
C LEU A 45 -25.42 -8.72 -49.07
N GLY A 46 -24.67 -9.79 -48.84
CA GLY A 46 -25.17 -11.15 -49.04
C GLY A 46 -26.24 -11.51 -48.00
N GLU A 47 -27.03 -12.55 -48.28
CA GLU A 47 -28.14 -12.97 -47.42
C GLU A 47 -27.65 -13.33 -46.00
N LYS A 48 -26.51 -14.03 -45.90
CA LYS A 48 -25.95 -14.45 -44.61
C LYS A 48 -25.47 -13.26 -43.79
N GLU A 49 -24.79 -12.31 -44.42
CA GLU A 49 -24.31 -11.09 -43.79
C GLU A 49 -25.46 -10.20 -43.31
N SER A 50 -26.52 -10.09 -44.12
CA SER A 50 -27.73 -9.33 -43.79
C SER A 50 -28.46 -9.91 -42.57
N ILE A 51 -28.60 -11.24 -42.50
CA ILE A 51 -29.21 -11.93 -41.34
C ILE A 51 -28.35 -11.68 -40.10
N LEU A 52 -27.03 -11.89 -40.19
CA LEU A 52 -26.11 -11.71 -39.07
C LEU A 52 -26.17 -10.30 -38.47
N LEU A 53 -26.21 -9.26 -39.32
CA LEU A 53 -26.31 -7.87 -38.85
C LEU A 53 -27.70 -7.54 -38.29
N SER A 54 -28.76 -8.09 -38.86
CA SER A 54 -30.13 -7.87 -38.38
C SER A 54 -30.35 -8.52 -37.01
N ASP A 55 -29.89 -9.76 -36.84
CA ASP A 55 -29.94 -10.50 -35.58
C ASP A 55 -29.12 -9.76 -34.50
N PHE A 56 -27.91 -9.30 -34.85
CA PHE A 56 -27.08 -8.48 -33.95
C PHE A 56 -27.83 -7.23 -33.46
N CYS A 57 -28.44 -6.46 -34.37
CA CYS A 57 -29.20 -5.26 -34.00
C CYS A 57 -30.43 -5.58 -33.12
N ALA A 58 -31.12 -6.69 -33.39
CA ALA A 58 -32.26 -7.12 -32.60
C ALA A 58 -31.85 -7.49 -31.16
N ASP A 59 -30.75 -8.23 -31.02
CA ASP A 59 -30.21 -8.64 -29.73
C ASP A 59 -29.75 -7.44 -28.88
N LEU A 60 -29.20 -6.39 -29.49
CA LEU A 60 -28.78 -5.18 -28.77
C LEU A 60 -29.93 -4.51 -28.01
N LEU A 61 -31.17 -4.58 -28.50
CA LEU A 61 -32.35 -3.98 -27.87
C LEU A 61 -32.74 -4.68 -26.56
N HIS A 62 -32.29 -5.92 -26.36
CA HIS A 62 -32.64 -6.76 -25.22
C HIS A 62 -31.54 -6.82 -24.15
N ILE A 63 -30.45 -6.06 -24.33
CA ILE A 63 -29.35 -6.01 -23.37
C ILE A 63 -29.80 -5.28 -22.09
N SER A 64 -29.40 -5.83 -20.95
CA SER A 64 -29.69 -5.27 -19.64
C SER A 64 -28.40 -5.10 -18.82
N GLN A 65 -28.50 -4.42 -17.68
CA GLN A 65 -27.37 -4.31 -16.75
C GLN A 65 -26.91 -5.68 -16.20
N ASP A 66 -27.83 -6.66 -16.13
CA ASP A 66 -27.57 -8.00 -15.61
C ASP A 66 -27.10 -8.98 -16.70
N SER A 67 -26.89 -8.51 -17.93
CA SER A 67 -26.38 -9.34 -19.01
C SER A 67 -24.94 -9.79 -18.73
N THR A 68 -24.75 -11.08 -18.47
CA THR A 68 -23.45 -11.64 -18.05
C THR A 68 -22.61 -12.22 -19.17
N ASP A 69 -23.19 -12.48 -20.35
CA ASP A 69 -22.47 -13.06 -21.48
C ASP A 69 -22.92 -12.45 -22.81
N LEU A 70 -22.05 -11.62 -23.39
CA LEU A 70 -22.24 -10.96 -24.68
C LEU A 70 -21.18 -11.41 -25.69
N ARG A 71 -20.56 -12.58 -25.47
CA ARG A 71 -19.50 -13.12 -26.34
C ARG A 71 -20.01 -13.46 -27.73
N SER A 72 -21.26 -13.94 -27.86
CA SER A 72 -21.88 -14.25 -29.16
C SER A 72 -21.87 -13.04 -30.07
N LEU A 73 -22.38 -11.90 -29.60
CA LEU A 73 -22.42 -10.63 -30.34
C LEU A 73 -21.03 -10.20 -30.81
N ARG A 74 -20.03 -10.24 -29.91
CA ARG A 74 -18.64 -9.90 -30.27
C ARG A 74 -18.06 -10.84 -31.33
N LEU A 75 -18.37 -12.14 -31.25
CA LEU A 75 -17.94 -13.12 -32.25
C LEU A 75 -18.68 -12.95 -33.57
N ASP A 76 -19.95 -12.54 -33.57
CA ASP A 76 -20.71 -12.27 -34.78
C ASP A 76 -20.15 -11.07 -35.53
N TRP A 77 -19.77 -10.00 -34.82
CA TRP A 77 -19.01 -8.91 -35.43
C TRP A 77 -17.68 -9.39 -36.02
N PHE A 78 -16.96 -10.28 -35.33
CA PHE A 78 -15.69 -10.80 -35.84
C PHE A 78 -15.89 -11.70 -37.07
N ARG A 79 -16.93 -12.55 -37.08
CA ARG A 79 -17.32 -13.36 -38.24
C ARG A 79 -17.67 -12.49 -39.43
N PHE A 80 -18.46 -11.43 -39.21
CA PHE A 80 -18.80 -10.47 -40.25
C PHE A 80 -17.53 -9.86 -40.86
N GLN A 81 -16.61 -9.37 -40.03
CA GLN A 81 -15.33 -8.85 -40.51
C GLN A 81 -14.56 -9.87 -41.35
N ALA A 82 -14.54 -11.14 -40.95
CA ALA A 82 -13.87 -12.19 -41.72
C ALA A 82 -14.53 -12.42 -43.09
N TYR A 83 -15.87 -12.45 -43.15
CA TYR A 83 -16.62 -12.66 -44.41
C TYR A 83 -16.36 -11.55 -45.43
N VAL A 84 -16.38 -10.30 -44.97
CA VAL A 84 -16.30 -9.12 -45.85
C VAL A 84 -14.86 -8.64 -46.11
N SER A 85 -13.86 -9.25 -45.46
CA SER A 85 -12.43 -9.01 -45.73
C SER A 85 -11.85 -9.96 -46.78
N MET A 86 -12.64 -10.91 -47.29
CA MET A 86 -12.21 -11.80 -48.37
C MET A 86 -12.20 -11.05 -49.71
N SER A 87 -11.20 -11.32 -50.56
CA SER A 87 -11.03 -10.63 -51.86
C SER A 87 -12.19 -10.79 -52.85
N ARG A 88 -13.10 -11.75 -52.60
CA ARG A 88 -14.27 -12.03 -53.44
C ARG A 88 -15.60 -11.64 -52.78
N SER A 89 -15.59 -10.95 -51.64
CA SER A 89 -16.83 -10.49 -51.01
C SER A 89 -17.53 -9.44 -51.88
N SER A 90 -18.87 -9.45 -51.87
CA SER A 90 -19.68 -8.44 -52.57
C SER A 90 -19.67 -7.09 -51.86
N PHE A 91 -19.30 -7.09 -50.58
CA PHE A 91 -19.24 -5.93 -49.71
C PHE A 91 -17.85 -5.78 -49.10
N SER A 92 -17.35 -4.55 -49.00
CA SER A 92 -16.07 -4.24 -48.36
C SER A 92 -16.28 -3.31 -47.16
N LEU A 93 -15.65 -3.62 -46.03
CA LEU A 93 -15.62 -2.72 -44.87
C LEU A 93 -14.97 -1.37 -45.19
N ASN A 94 -14.07 -1.31 -46.18
CA ASN A 94 -13.44 -0.05 -46.58
C ASN A 94 -14.42 0.90 -47.27
N SER A 95 -15.47 0.39 -47.93
CA SER A 95 -16.49 1.25 -48.54
C SER A 95 -17.44 1.87 -47.51
N ASP A 96 -17.62 1.25 -46.35
CA ASP A 96 -18.45 1.79 -45.27
C ASP A 96 -17.69 1.86 -43.94
N ARG A 97 -16.91 2.93 -43.81
CA ARG A 97 -16.20 3.25 -42.57
C ARG A 97 -17.16 3.57 -41.42
N ARG A 98 -18.37 4.06 -41.71
CA ARG A 98 -19.34 4.45 -40.67
C ARG A 98 -19.79 3.21 -39.92
N LEU A 99 -20.17 2.14 -40.63
CA LEU A 99 -20.49 0.85 -40.00
C LEU A 99 -19.34 0.35 -39.12
N ALA A 100 -18.12 0.33 -39.66
CA ALA A 100 -16.96 -0.21 -38.93
C ALA A 100 -16.68 0.56 -37.62
N VAL A 101 -16.73 1.89 -37.65
CA VAL A 101 -16.49 2.72 -36.47
C VAL A 101 -17.61 2.53 -35.45
N THR A 102 -18.88 2.54 -35.88
CA THR A 102 -20.01 2.37 -34.97
C THR A 102 -20.00 0.97 -34.34
N MET A 103 -19.78 -0.09 -35.13
CA MET A 103 -19.69 -1.46 -34.61
C MET A 103 -18.55 -1.64 -33.60
N ASN A 104 -17.35 -1.12 -33.90
CA ASN A 104 -16.24 -1.19 -32.95
C ASN A 104 -16.52 -0.42 -31.65
N THR A 105 -17.20 0.72 -31.74
CA THR A 105 -17.63 1.51 -30.58
C THR A 105 -18.66 0.73 -29.74
N THR A 106 -19.66 0.15 -30.38
CA THR A 106 -20.66 -0.68 -29.70
C THR A 106 -20.03 -1.91 -29.07
N VAL A 107 -19.10 -2.59 -29.74
CA VAL A 107 -18.37 -3.72 -29.15
C VAL A 107 -17.58 -3.30 -27.91
N PHE A 108 -16.97 -2.11 -27.90
CA PHE A 108 -16.36 -1.56 -26.70
C PHE A 108 -17.39 -1.33 -25.59
N HIS A 109 -18.56 -0.77 -25.90
CA HIS A 109 -19.65 -0.61 -24.92
C HIS A 109 -20.12 -1.96 -24.36
N LEU A 110 -20.24 -3.00 -25.19
CA LEU A 110 -20.56 -4.35 -24.72
C LEU A 110 -19.50 -4.86 -23.73
N LYS A 111 -18.20 -4.66 -24.02
CA LYS A 111 -17.13 -5.05 -23.08
C LYS A 111 -17.24 -4.34 -21.72
N MET A 112 -17.75 -3.11 -21.68
CA MET A 112 -17.99 -2.38 -20.42
C MET A 112 -19.18 -2.90 -19.62
N ILE A 113 -19.97 -3.84 -20.16
CA ILE A 113 -21.09 -4.47 -19.45
C ILE A 113 -20.66 -5.80 -18.83
N ASP A 114 -20.06 -6.70 -19.61
CA ASP A 114 -19.76 -8.08 -19.17
C ASP A 114 -18.27 -8.40 -18.99
N LEU A 115 -17.36 -7.58 -19.51
CA LEU A 115 -15.91 -7.86 -19.54
C LEU A 115 -15.05 -6.80 -18.82
N ILE A 116 -15.59 -6.09 -17.82
CA ILE A 116 -14.83 -5.08 -17.07
C ILE A 116 -13.52 -5.65 -16.50
N ASP A 117 -13.56 -6.82 -15.87
CA ASP A 117 -12.35 -7.45 -15.30
C ASP A 117 -11.33 -7.85 -16.38
N GLU A 118 -11.80 -8.28 -17.55
CA GLU A 118 -10.92 -8.59 -18.67
C GLU A 118 -10.32 -7.33 -19.28
N MET A 119 -11.08 -6.24 -19.37
CA MET A 119 -10.58 -4.95 -19.82
C MET A 119 -9.52 -4.37 -18.87
N LEU A 120 -9.71 -4.53 -17.56
CA LEU A 120 -8.68 -4.19 -16.58
C LEU A 120 -7.42 -5.04 -16.78
N ARG A 121 -7.56 -6.34 -17.04
CA ARG A 121 -6.42 -7.22 -17.34
C ARG A 121 -5.70 -6.79 -18.62
N GLU A 122 -6.42 -6.54 -19.72
CA GLU A 122 -5.85 -6.16 -21.01
C GLU A 122 -5.06 -4.83 -20.94
N THR A 123 -5.55 -3.86 -20.16
CA THR A 123 -5.01 -2.49 -20.15
C THR A 123 -4.02 -2.18 -19.04
N SER A 124 -4.00 -2.97 -17.96
CA SER A 124 -3.21 -2.65 -16.77
C SER A 124 -2.68 -3.87 -16.02
N ASP A 125 -2.54 -5.01 -16.70
CA ASP A 125 -1.86 -6.16 -16.12
C ASP A 125 -0.38 -5.86 -15.85
N LEU A 126 0.06 -6.25 -14.65
CA LEU A 126 1.42 -6.08 -14.16
C LEU A 126 2.03 -7.44 -13.77
N SER A 127 1.44 -8.55 -14.24
CA SER A 127 1.93 -9.91 -14.03
C SER A 127 3.36 -10.13 -14.54
N ILE A 128 3.83 -9.28 -15.45
CA ILE A 128 5.21 -9.28 -15.97
C ILE A 128 6.25 -9.23 -14.85
N TYR A 129 5.96 -8.58 -13.72
CA TYR A 129 6.85 -8.55 -12.56
C TYR A 129 7.11 -9.92 -11.93
N CYS A 130 6.28 -10.93 -12.21
CA CYS A 130 6.53 -12.31 -11.83
C CYS A 130 7.82 -12.86 -12.44
N PHE A 131 8.20 -12.38 -13.63
CA PHE A 131 9.39 -12.80 -14.36
C PHE A 131 10.59 -11.85 -14.13
N TYR A 132 10.33 -10.63 -13.64
CA TYR A 132 11.36 -9.62 -13.35
C TYR A 132 11.45 -9.29 -11.85
N THR A 133 11.61 -10.32 -11.02
CA THR A 133 11.58 -10.14 -9.56
C THR A 133 12.72 -9.28 -9.02
N GLN A 134 13.92 -9.38 -9.59
CA GLN A 134 15.04 -8.51 -9.22
C GLN A 134 14.73 -7.03 -9.46
N GLN A 135 13.99 -6.72 -10.53
CA GLN A 135 13.57 -5.36 -10.84
C GLN A 135 12.51 -4.88 -9.85
N LEU A 136 11.54 -5.74 -9.50
CA LEU A 136 10.53 -5.47 -8.48
C LEU A 136 11.20 -5.15 -7.13
N GLU A 137 12.12 -6.00 -6.68
CA GLU A 137 12.86 -5.84 -5.43
C GLU A 137 13.70 -4.56 -5.45
N THR A 138 14.41 -4.27 -6.54
CA THR A 138 15.21 -3.04 -6.66
C THR A 138 14.32 -1.80 -6.56
N GLN A 139 13.18 -1.79 -7.23
CA GLN A 139 12.21 -0.69 -7.19
C GLN A 139 11.58 -0.55 -5.80
N LEU A 140 11.31 -1.65 -5.10
CA LEU A 140 10.85 -1.66 -3.72
C LEU A 140 11.86 -0.97 -2.79
N HIS A 141 13.14 -1.37 -2.84
CA HIS A 141 14.18 -0.77 -2.00
C HIS A 141 14.34 0.73 -2.28
N GLN A 142 14.33 1.15 -3.55
CA GLN A 142 14.37 2.56 -3.93
C GLN A 142 13.15 3.34 -3.41
N CYS A 143 11.98 2.71 -3.42
CA CYS A 143 10.73 3.29 -2.93
C CYS A 143 10.76 3.49 -1.41
N LEU A 144 11.26 2.51 -0.65
CA LEU A 144 11.40 2.57 0.80
C LEU A 144 12.42 3.62 1.26
N GLN A 145 13.52 3.80 0.52
CA GLN A 145 14.57 4.78 0.85
C GLN A 145 14.14 6.24 0.69
N LEU A 146 13.11 6.52 -0.11
CA LEU A 146 12.67 7.88 -0.40
C LEU A 146 11.33 8.16 0.31
N PRO A 147 11.28 9.01 1.36
CA PRO A 147 10.07 9.23 2.16
C PRO A 147 8.82 9.56 1.33
N SER A 148 8.95 10.45 0.33
CA SER A 148 7.83 10.85 -0.54
C SER A 148 7.28 9.73 -1.44
N GLN A 149 8.03 8.65 -1.63
CA GLN A 149 7.58 7.46 -2.37
C GLN A 149 7.16 6.34 -1.43
N SER A 150 7.73 6.26 -0.23
CA SER A 150 7.52 5.17 0.73
C SER A 150 6.04 4.92 1.06
N ARG A 151 5.19 5.97 1.05
CA ARG A 151 3.72 5.87 1.18
C ARG A 151 3.05 4.93 0.18
N TYR A 152 3.67 4.70 -0.97
CA TYR A 152 3.12 3.88 -2.06
C TYR A 152 3.59 2.42 -2.01
N THR A 153 4.36 2.02 -0.98
CA THR A 153 5.02 0.70 -0.91
C THR A 153 4.04 -0.48 -1.00
N VAL A 154 2.86 -0.38 -0.40
CA VAL A 154 1.86 -1.48 -0.44
C VAL A 154 1.36 -1.79 -1.87
N SER A 155 1.56 -0.87 -2.82
CA SER A 155 1.31 -1.13 -4.25
C SER A 155 2.08 -2.35 -4.77
N PHE A 156 3.32 -2.55 -4.30
CA PHE A 156 4.14 -3.70 -4.70
C PHE A 156 3.55 -5.03 -4.22
N ALA A 157 2.90 -5.04 -3.04
CA ALA A 157 2.19 -6.20 -2.53
C ALA A 157 0.92 -6.49 -3.35
N HIS A 158 0.18 -5.45 -3.74
CA HIS A 158 -1.01 -5.58 -4.61
C HIS A 158 -0.65 -6.08 -6.01
N ILE A 159 0.49 -5.69 -6.58
CA ILE A 159 0.97 -6.20 -7.88
C ILE A 159 1.09 -7.73 -7.87
N CYS A 160 1.44 -8.34 -6.73
CA CYS A 160 1.55 -9.80 -6.62
C CYS A 160 0.20 -10.50 -6.88
N SER A 161 -0.94 -9.85 -6.63
CA SER A 161 -2.27 -10.39 -6.95
C SER A 161 -2.50 -10.57 -8.46
N ASN A 162 -1.82 -9.77 -9.29
CA ASN A 162 -1.94 -9.83 -10.76
C ASN A 162 -1.17 -11.00 -11.38
N PHE A 163 -0.27 -11.68 -10.64
CA PHE A 163 0.59 -12.72 -11.21
C PHE A 163 -0.20 -13.89 -11.76
N ARG A 164 -1.40 -14.15 -11.21
CA ARG A 164 -2.32 -15.17 -11.72
C ARG A 164 -2.75 -14.91 -13.18
N SER A 165 -2.72 -13.66 -13.64
CA SER A 165 -3.05 -13.29 -15.02
C SER A 165 -2.04 -13.81 -16.04
N ALA A 166 -0.81 -14.14 -15.63
CA ALA A 166 0.20 -14.72 -16.52
C ALA A 166 -0.06 -16.20 -16.85
N LEU A 167 -0.97 -16.86 -16.12
CA LEU A 167 -1.25 -18.28 -16.30
C LEU A 167 -2.07 -18.56 -17.56
N HIS A 168 -1.75 -19.67 -18.21
CA HIS A 168 -2.50 -20.18 -19.34
C HIS A 168 -2.94 -21.63 -19.11
N ASP A 169 -4.15 -22.00 -19.55
CA ASP A 169 -4.71 -23.35 -19.36
C ASP A 169 -3.91 -24.45 -20.08
N LEU A 170 -3.11 -24.08 -21.09
CA LEU A 170 -2.21 -25.00 -21.80
C LEU A 170 -0.88 -25.26 -21.09
N CYS A 171 -0.58 -24.54 -20.00
CA CYS A 171 0.63 -24.73 -19.19
C CYS A 171 0.23 -24.81 -17.71
N PRO A 172 -0.49 -25.85 -17.26
CA PRO A 172 -0.88 -25.98 -15.86
C PRO A 172 0.32 -26.22 -14.92
N GLU A 173 1.46 -26.67 -15.44
CA GLU A 173 2.65 -27.05 -14.68
C GLU A 173 3.28 -25.86 -13.96
N GLU A 174 3.23 -24.65 -14.54
CA GLU A 174 3.79 -23.43 -13.94
C GLU A 174 2.90 -22.81 -12.86
N LYS A 175 1.62 -23.23 -12.77
CA LYS A 175 0.62 -22.63 -11.88
C LYS A 175 1.06 -22.61 -10.43
N ALA A 176 1.54 -23.73 -9.91
CA ALA A 176 1.99 -23.83 -8.52
C ALA A 176 3.18 -22.90 -8.26
N HIS A 177 4.11 -22.80 -9.21
CA HIS A 177 5.30 -21.96 -9.11
C HIS A 177 4.96 -20.47 -9.10
N ILE A 178 4.06 -20.02 -9.97
CA ILE A 178 3.64 -18.61 -10.04
C ILE A 178 2.87 -18.20 -8.78
N ILE A 179 1.98 -19.08 -8.27
CA ILE A 179 1.23 -18.81 -7.03
C ILE A 179 2.20 -18.71 -5.84
N ASP A 180 3.06 -19.71 -5.63
CA ASP A 180 4.05 -19.70 -4.55
C ASP A 180 4.95 -18.45 -4.61
N ARG A 181 5.37 -18.07 -5.82
CA ARG A 181 6.16 -16.85 -6.05
C ARG A 181 5.40 -15.57 -5.68
N SER A 182 4.12 -15.48 -6.05
CA SER A 182 3.29 -14.33 -5.69
C SER A 182 3.14 -14.16 -4.17
N LEU A 183 2.97 -15.27 -3.44
CA LEU A 183 2.86 -15.27 -1.98
C LEU A 183 4.18 -14.87 -1.31
N LYS A 184 5.30 -15.43 -1.77
CA LYS A 184 6.64 -15.10 -1.25
C LYS A 184 6.99 -13.63 -1.45
N LEU A 185 6.71 -13.07 -2.62
CA LEU A 185 6.99 -11.67 -2.90
C LEU A 185 6.04 -10.73 -2.13
N CYS A 186 4.76 -11.08 -1.98
CA CYS A 186 3.84 -10.32 -1.16
C CYS A 186 4.33 -10.27 0.30
N ASN A 187 4.71 -11.43 0.85
CA ASN A 187 5.29 -11.52 2.19
C ASN A 187 6.57 -10.68 2.33
N LEU A 188 7.48 -10.75 1.35
CA LEU A 188 8.71 -9.96 1.33
C LEU A 188 8.43 -8.45 1.36
N VAL A 189 7.52 -7.96 0.52
CA VAL A 189 7.18 -6.52 0.47
C VAL A 189 6.66 -6.03 1.83
N LEU A 190 5.75 -6.78 2.44
CA LEU A 190 5.14 -6.39 3.71
C LEU A 190 6.13 -6.48 4.88
N ASP A 191 7.00 -7.49 4.88
CA ASP A 191 8.05 -7.65 5.88
C ASP A 191 9.12 -6.54 5.77
N GLU A 192 9.58 -6.19 4.56
CA GLU A 192 10.51 -5.09 4.36
C GLU A 192 9.90 -3.73 4.75
N LEU A 193 8.63 -3.48 4.42
CA LEU A 193 7.91 -2.29 4.89
C LEU A 193 7.85 -2.23 6.42
N ALA A 194 7.51 -3.34 7.08
CA ALA A 194 7.44 -3.41 8.53
C ALA A 194 8.81 -3.21 9.19
N LYS A 195 9.87 -3.82 8.65
CA LYS A 195 11.26 -3.66 9.12
C LYS A 195 11.74 -2.23 8.99
N GLU A 196 11.53 -1.59 7.85
CA GLU A 196 11.94 -0.19 7.65
C GLU A 196 11.17 0.75 8.57
N THR A 197 9.87 0.53 8.76
CA THR A 197 9.05 1.28 9.72
C THR A 197 9.60 1.12 11.14
N ALA A 198 9.84 -0.12 11.59
CA ALA A 198 10.43 -0.42 12.89
C ALA A 198 11.84 0.17 13.06
N SER A 199 12.67 0.16 12.01
CA SER A 199 14.00 0.78 11.99
C SER A 199 13.95 2.29 12.22
N VAL A 200 13.03 2.99 11.54
CA VAL A 200 12.80 4.43 11.78
C VAL A 200 12.28 4.68 13.19
N THR A 201 11.35 3.85 13.68
CA THR A 201 10.86 3.90 15.07
C THR A 201 11.99 3.71 16.07
N ALA A 202 12.90 2.76 15.86
CA ALA A 202 14.07 2.52 16.72
C ALA A 202 14.95 3.76 16.84
N ARG A 203 15.23 4.41 15.70
CA ARG A 203 16.05 5.62 15.66
C ARG A 203 15.36 6.81 16.34
N LEU A 204 14.03 6.88 16.29
CA LEU A 204 13.26 7.86 17.08
C LEU A 204 13.33 7.54 18.58
N CYS A 205 13.22 6.28 18.98
CA CYS A 205 13.41 5.88 20.38
C CYS A 205 14.79 6.27 20.89
N GLU A 206 15.86 6.00 20.14
CA GLU A 206 17.23 6.42 20.49
C GLU A 206 17.36 7.94 20.63
N TYR A 207 16.70 8.69 19.75
CA TYR A 207 16.66 10.14 19.82
C TYR A 207 15.95 10.64 21.08
N GLU A 208 14.77 10.10 21.41
CA GLU A 208 14.01 10.44 22.62
C GLU A 208 14.74 10.03 23.91
N VAL A 209 15.43 8.89 23.92
CA VAL A 209 16.29 8.48 25.05
C VAL A 209 17.38 9.53 25.27
N ARG A 210 18.01 10.03 24.20
CA ARG A 210 19.05 11.07 24.31
C ARG A 210 18.49 12.38 24.87
N LEU A 211 17.29 12.80 24.46
CA LEU A 211 16.62 13.97 25.05
C LEU A 211 16.31 13.76 26.52
N THR A 212 15.84 12.56 26.89
CA THR A 212 15.58 12.19 28.28
C THR A 212 16.86 12.21 29.13
N GLU A 213 17.98 11.74 28.58
CA GLU A 213 19.29 11.80 29.24
C GLU A 213 19.77 13.24 29.47
N GLN A 214 19.47 14.17 28.57
CA GLN A 214 19.79 15.59 28.76
C GLN A 214 19.15 16.16 30.03
N LEU A 215 17.96 15.68 30.40
CA LEU A 215 17.24 16.05 31.62
C LEU A 215 17.77 15.36 32.89
N SER A 216 18.79 14.49 32.78
CA SER A 216 19.30 13.75 33.93
C SER A 216 19.99 14.66 34.96
N PRO A 217 19.90 14.34 36.26
CA PRO A 217 20.60 15.09 37.32
C PRO A 217 22.12 15.18 37.11
N ASN A 218 22.71 14.24 36.39
CA ASN A 218 24.14 14.25 36.05
C ASN A 218 24.52 15.46 35.18
N ASN A 219 23.65 15.86 34.26
CA ASN A 219 23.89 17.04 33.45
C ASN A 219 23.68 18.33 34.26
N CYS A 220 22.73 18.34 35.19
CA CYS A 220 22.59 19.44 36.16
C CYS A 220 23.87 19.63 37.00
N ALA A 221 24.52 18.54 37.42
CA ALA A 221 25.78 18.62 38.16
C ALA A 221 26.90 19.30 37.36
N LYS A 222 27.02 19.02 36.05
CA LYS A 222 27.97 19.70 35.15
C LYS A 222 27.69 21.20 35.05
N LEU A 223 26.41 21.59 34.98
CA LEU A 223 26.01 23.02 34.98
C LEU A 223 26.47 23.74 36.25
N ILE A 224 26.33 23.08 37.41
CA ILE A 224 26.78 23.62 38.71
C ILE A 224 28.30 23.75 38.73
N GLU A 225 29.02 22.72 38.28
CA GLU A 225 30.49 22.73 38.23
C GLU A 225 31.03 23.86 37.34
N GLU A 226 30.44 24.08 36.17
CA GLU A 226 30.82 25.17 35.28
C GLU A 226 30.56 26.55 35.89
N HIS A 227 29.41 26.71 36.55
CA HIS A 227 29.08 27.95 37.24
C HIS A 227 30.06 28.25 38.38
N ASP A 228 30.50 27.24 39.13
CA ASP A 228 31.49 27.40 40.19
C ASP A 228 32.90 27.67 39.65
N LYS A 229 33.29 27.06 38.52
CA LYS A 229 34.55 27.37 37.81
C LYS A 229 34.59 28.81 37.28
N GLN A 230 33.46 29.32 36.77
CA GLN A 230 33.35 30.71 36.29
C GLN A 230 33.46 31.73 37.44
N LYS A 231 32.96 31.41 38.64
CA LYS A 231 33.17 32.27 39.83
C LYS A 231 34.64 32.37 40.25
N SER A 232 35.43 31.32 39.99
CA SER A 232 36.86 31.27 40.32
C SER A 232 37.74 32.01 39.30
N ASN A 233 37.39 31.98 38.00
CA ASN A 233 38.12 32.64 36.91
C ASN A 233 37.41 33.91 36.40
N LYS A 234 37.65 35.06 37.04
CA LYS A 234 37.05 36.36 36.67
C LYS A 234 37.43 36.92 35.29
N ASN A 235 38.31 36.28 34.52
CA ASN A 235 38.88 36.83 33.28
C ASN A 235 38.63 36.00 31.99
N SER A 236 37.82 34.95 32.00
CA SER A 236 37.51 34.20 30.77
C SER A 236 36.09 34.49 30.27
N ASN A 237 35.98 35.31 29.22
CA ASN A 237 34.77 35.49 28.41
C ASN A 237 34.56 34.26 27.49
N THR A 238 34.53 33.06 28.06
CA THR A 238 34.19 31.83 27.34
C THR A 238 32.68 31.76 27.22
N ALA A 239 32.16 31.86 26.00
CA ALA A 239 30.73 31.72 25.72
C ALA A 239 30.22 30.38 26.29
N ARG A 240 29.03 30.40 26.93
CA ARG A 240 28.33 29.20 27.40
C ARG A 240 28.17 28.26 26.19
N SER A 241 28.85 27.11 26.19
CA SER A 241 28.75 26.11 25.11
C SER A 241 27.88 24.91 25.51
N LEU A 242 27.02 25.06 26.51
CA LEU A 242 26.07 24.04 26.91
C LEU A 242 24.75 24.34 26.23
N VAL A 243 24.35 23.43 25.34
CA VAL A 243 23.00 23.43 24.77
C VAL A 243 22.03 23.10 25.89
N MET A 244 21.08 23.99 26.16
CA MET A 244 20.05 23.76 27.18
C MET A 244 18.93 22.89 26.59
N PRO A 245 18.36 21.94 27.37
CA PRO A 245 17.20 21.18 26.92
C PRO A 245 16.06 22.11 26.49
N GLY A 246 15.49 21.86 25.30
CA GLY A 246 14.46 22.67 24.68
C GLY A 246 14.97 23.62 23.59
N GLU A 247 16.29 23.90 23.53
CA GLU A 247 16.86 24.68 22.43
C GLU A 247 16.76 23.94 21.09
N GLU A 248 16.81 22.61 21.10
CA GLU A 248 16.62 21.77 19.92
C GLU A 248 15.21 21.88 19.32
N SER A 249 14.23 22.30 20.14
CA SER A 249 12.84 22.50 19.75
C SER A 249 12.56 23.92 19.22
N PHE A 250 13.47 24.87 19.41
CA PHE A 250 13.31 26.23 18.91
C PHE A 250 13.63 26.31 17.41
N ARG A 251 12.57 26.27 16.59
CA ARG A 251 12.71 26.28 15.13
C ARG A 251 12.74 27.71 14.56
N CYS A 252 13.84 28.05 13.88
CA CYS A 252 13.99 29.32 13.17
C CYS A 252 13.45 29.28 11.73
N SER A 253 13.62 28.17 11.01
CA SER A 253 13.11 27.97 9.64
C SER A 253 12.72 26.51 9.39
N ARG A 254 11.80 26.27 8.45
CA ARG A 254 11.41 24.93 7.98
C ARG A 254 12.28 24.41 6.83
N ASP A 255 13.12 25.26 6.25
CA ASP A 255 14.02 24.86 5.16
C ASP A 255 15.16 23.95 5.66
N ALA A 256 15.59 24.16 6.90
CA ALA A 256 16.63 23.36 7.54
C ALA A 256 16.00 22.20 8.34
N LEU A 257 15.86 21.04 7.71
CA LEU A 257 15.30 19.85 8.36
C LEU A 257 16.28 19.23 9.37
N THR A 258 15.85 19.14 10.63
CA THR A 258 16.56 18.45 11.70
C THR A 258 16.51 16.92 11.52
N LEU A 259 17.26 16.17 12.35
CA LEU A 259 17.16 14.72 12.37
C LEU A 259 15.75 14.26 12.75
N ALA A 260 15.15 14.88 13.77
CA ALA A 260 13.79 14.60 14.21
C ALA A 260 12.78 14.81 13.07
N ASP A 261 12.90 15.91 12.32
CA ASP A 261 12.04 16.18 11.15
C ASP A 261 12.09 15.05 10.12
N LYS A 262 13.31 14.61 9.77
CA LYS A 262 13.51 13.57 8.77
C LYS A 262 12.94 12.24 9.22
N LEU A 263 13.18 11.88 10.49
CA LEU A 263 12.67 10.63 11.07
C LEU A 263 11.15 10.65 11.21
N GLN A 264 10.55 11.74 11.70
CA GLN A 264 9.09 11.87 11.82
C GLN A 264 8.40 11.88 10.45
N THR A 265 8.97 12.57 9.46
CA THR A 265 8.44 12.57 8.09
C THR A 265 8.49 11.17 7.48
N ALA A 266 9.62 10.47 7.62
CA ALA A 266 9.76 9.10 7.14
C ALA A 266 8.78 8.15 7.85
N LEU A 267 8.63 8.26 9.17
CA LEU A 267 7.70 7.45 9.93
C LEU A 267 6.25 7.69 9.47
N HIS A 268 5.86 8.94 9.26
CA HIS A 268 4.51 9.28 8.81
C HIS A 268 4.18 8.67 7.44
N GLU A 269 5.09 8.80 6.47
CA GLU A 269 4.88 8.24 5.12
C GLU A 269 4.89 6.71 5.12
N LEU A 270 5.75 6.07 5.94
CA LEU A 270 5.76 4.60 6.09
C LEU A 270 4.50 4.09 6.79
N CYS A 271 4.05 4.75 7.85
CA CYS A 271 2.78 4.44 8.51
C CYS A 271 1.60 4.61 7.56
N SER A 272 1.58 5.66 6.74
CA SER A 272 0.59 5.86 5.67
C SER A 272 0.55 4.67 4.71
N ALA A 273 1.72 4.12 4.33
CA ALA A 273 1.77 2.92 3.51
C ALA A 273 1.13 1.72 4.23
N VAL A 274 1.51 1.46 5.48
CA VAL A 274 0.98 0.32 6.27
C VAL A 274 -0.53 0.42 6.47
N THR A 275 -1.08 1.63 6.61
CA THR A 275 -2.51 1.85 6.83
C THR A 275 -3.34 1.95 5.56
N SER A 276 -2.70 2.18 4.40
CA SER A 276 -3.34 2.35 3.09
C SER A 276 -4.26 1.19 2.66
N SER A 277 -4.04 -0.02 3.20
CA SER A 277 -4.87 -1.19 2.92
C SER A 277 -5.04 -2.01 4.20
N LYS A 278 -6.29 -2.34 4.54
CA LYS A 278 -6.59 -3.27 5.64
C LYS A 278 -5.94 -4.63 5.39
N GLN A 279 -6.11 -5.13 4.18
CA GLN A 279 -5.67 -6.45 3.77
C GLN A 279 -5.27 -6.45 2.30
N VAL A 280 -4.33 -7.31 1.97
CA VAL A 280 -3.92 -7.62 0.59
C VAL A 280 -4.30 -9.07 0.33
N VAL A 281 -5.06 -9.31 -0.74
CA VAL A 281 -5.48 -10.68 -1.11
C VAL A 281 -4.68 -11.15 -2.31
N VAL A 282 -3.93 -12.24 -2.15
CA VAL A 282 -3.11 -12.84 -3.22
C VAL A 282 -3.42 -14.33 -3.28
N SER A 283 -3.94 -14.80 -4.42
CA SER A 283 -4.23 -16.23 -4.64
C SER A 283 -4.99 -16.89 -3.48
N ASP A 284 -6.10 -16.26 -3.05
CA ASP A 284 -6.97 -16.69 -1.94
C ASP A 284 -6.34 -16.64 -0.53
N HIS A 285 -5.13 -16.11 -0.39
CA HIS A 285 -4.48 -15.84 0.88
C HIS A 285 -4.65 -14.37 1.26
N VAL A 286 -4.89 -14.11 2.55
CA VAL A 286 -5.11 -12.76 3.08
C VAL A 286 -3.90 -12.35 3.91
N PHE A 287 -3.28 -11.25 3.54
CA PHE A 287 -2.16 -10.64 4.23
C PHE A 287 -2.62 -9.35 4.91
N ALA A 288 -2.24 -9.14 6.17
CA ALA A 288 -2.59 -7.95 6.94
C ALA A 288 -1.33 -7.13 7.24
N PRO A 289 -1.06 -6.02 6.52
CA PRO A 289 0.17 -5.23 6.71
C PRO A 289 0.42 -4.79 8.16
N ARG A 290 -0.65 -4.47 8.90
CA ARG A 290 -0.59 -4.03 10.30
C ARG A 290 -0.03 -5.10 11.25
N GLU A 291 -0.29 -6.39 10.98
CA GLU A 291 0.23 -7.49 11.82
C GLU A 291 1.74 -7.70 11.62
N TYR A 292 2.25 -7.50 10.39
CA TYR A 292 3.70 -7.51 10.14
C TYR A 292 4.39 -6.42 10.96
N LEU A 293 3.84 -5.20 10.97
CA LEU A 293 4.38 -4.10 11.77
C LEU A 293 4.32 -4.40 13.26
N ALA A 294 3.18 -4.88 13.77
CA ALA A 294 3.03 -5.21 15.19
C ALA A 294 4.07 -6.25 15.64
N GLN A 295 4.28 -7.30 14.86
CA GLN A 295 5.27 -8.34 15.14
C GLN A 295 6.71 -7.78 15.13
N GLN A 296 7.05 -6.92 14.16
CA GLN A 296 8.38 -6.30 14.10
C GLN A 296 8.62 -5.35 15.28
N LEU A 297 7.62 -4.55 15.68
CA LEU A 297 7.72 -3.65 16.83
C LEU A 297 7.84 -4.40 18.17
N GLU A 298 7.13 -5.52 18.35
CA GLU A 298 7.29 -6.39 19.54
C GLU A 298 8.71 -6.95 19.65
N SER A 299 9.23 -7.48 18.54
CA SER A 299 10.61 -7.98 18.45
C SER A 299 11.63 -6.89 18.73
N GLN A 300 11.46 -5.73 18.11
CA GLN A 300 12.33 -4.57 18.27
C GLN A 300 12.34 -4.05 19.71
N LEU A 301 11.18 -3.88 20.34
CA LEU A 301 11.09 -3.41 21.74
C LEU A 301 11.78 -4.40 22.69
N THR A 302 11.58 -5.69 22.47
CA THR A 302 12.26 -6.75 23.25
C THR A 302 13.78 -6.65 23.11
N GLN A 303 14.28 -6.51 21.88
CA GLN A 303 15.71 -6.36 21.61
C GLN A 303 16.28 -5.07 22.22
N SER A 304 15.57 -3.95 22.12
CA SER A 304 15.95 -2.67 22.74
C SER A 304 16.06 -2.79 24.26
N ILE A 305 15.11 -3.45 24.92
CA ILE A 305 15.16 -3.70 26.37
C ILE A 305 16.36 -4.59 26.69
N GLN A 306 16.56 -5.69 25.97
CA GLN A 306 17.71 -6.59 26.19
C GLN A 306 19.05 -5.87 26.04
N ALA A 307 19.18 -5.00 25.04
CA ALA A 307 20.37 -4.19 24.81
C ALA A 307 20.64 -3.22 25.96
N LEU A 308 19.60 -2.59 26.52
CA LEU A 308 19.74 -1.70 27.67
C LEU A 308 20.27 -2.43 28.90
N ILE A 309 19.83 -3.68 29.14
CA ILE A 309 20.20 -4.45 30.32
C ILE A 309 21.59 -5.09 30.17
N SER A 310 21.94 -5.52 28.96
CA SER A 310 23.21 -6.21 28.67
C SER A 310 24.37 -5.26 28.35
N SER A 311 24.14 -3.94 28.41
CA SER A 311 25.08 -2.92 27.91
C SER A 311 26.38 -2.78 28.71
N SER A 312 26.44 -3.25 29.96
CA SER A 312 27.61 -3.11 30.82
C SER A 312 27.78 -4.28 31.80
N GLU A 313 29.00 -4.47 32.31
CA GLU A 313 29.31 -5.48 33.34
C GLU A 313 28.42 -5.39 34.59
N HIS A 314 27.89 -4.19 34.85
CA HIS A 314 26.92 -3.92 35.92
C HIS A 314 25.60 -3.46 35.30
N PRO A 315 24.44 -3.89 35.82
CA PRO A 315 23.16 -3.44 35.32
C PRO A 315 22.99 -1.93 35.52
N MET A 316 22.30 -1.28 34.58
CA MET A 316 21.98 0.15 34.63
C MET A 316 21.20 0.49 35.91
N ARG A 317 21.27 1.72 36.41
CA ARG A 317 20.44 2.13 37.56
C ARG A 317 18.96 1.99 37.19
N PRO A 318 18.10 1.41 38.06
CA PRO A 318 16.68 1.20 37.75
C PRO A 318 15.94 2.47 37.31
N CYS A 319 16.29 3.63 37.87
CA CYS A 319 15.71 4.91 37.47
C CYS A 319 16.09 5.36 36.05
N GLN A 320 17.33 5.09 35.62
CA GLN A 320 17.80 5.41 34.27
C GLN A 320 17.16 4.46 33.25
N LEU A 321 17.13 3.18 33.58
CA LEU A 321 16.47 2.17 32.74
C LEU A 321 14.98 2.48 32.56
N LEU A 322 14.27 2.81 33.65
CA LEU A 322 12.85 3.19 33.58
C LEU A 322 12.64 4.43 32.70
N ALA A 323 13.53 5.43 32.79
CA ALA A 323 13.46 6.61 31.93
C ALA A 323 13.65 6.25 30.45
N SER A 324 14.59 5.36 30.12
CA SER A 324 14.80 4.88 28.75
C SER A 324 13.61 4.07 28.22
N ILE A 325 13.01 3.20 29.05
CA ILE A 325 11.81 2.43 28.67
C ILE A 325 10.64 3.38 28.44
N ASN A 326 10.42 4.36 29.32
CA ASN A 326 9.36 5.35 29.13
C ASN A 326 9.55 6.16 27.84
N ALA A 327 10.78 6.52 27.48
CA ALA A 327 11.06 7.19 26.20
C ALA A 327 10.66 6.32 24.99
N HIS A 328 10.95 5.02 25.01
CA HIS A 328 10.48 4.10 23.96
C HIS A 328 8.95 4.00 23.92
N MET A 329 8.30 3.95 25.09
CA MET A 329 6.84 3.90 25.18
C MET A 329 6.18 5.15 24.59
N ILE A 330 6.75 6.34 24.83
CA ILE A 330 6.25 7.60 24.26
C ILE A 330 6.27 7.57 22.73
N VAL A 331 7.39 7.12 22.12
CA VAL A 331 7.49 7.03 20.66
C VAL A 331 6.48 6.03 20.09
N LEU A 332 6.32 4.87 20.72
CA LEU A 332 5.36 3.86 20.28
C LEU A 332 3.90 4.33 20.43
N GLN A 333 3.57 5.06 21.50
CA GLN A 333 2.25 5.68 21.67
C GLN A 333 1.99 6.78 20.61
N ASN A 334 3.01 7.55 20.24
CA ASN A 334 2.91 8.53 19.15
C ASN A 334 2.66 7.84 17.79
N LEU A 335 3.21 6.64 17.57
CA LEU A 335 2.96 5.84 16.37
C LEU A 335 1.47 5.46 16.26
N ASP A 336 0.83 5.05 17.36
CA ASP A 336 -0.61 4.79 17.40
C ASP A 336 -1.43 6.02 17.02
N THR A 337 -1.01 7.20 17.49
CA THR A 337 -1.65 8.49 17.17
C THR A 337 -1.51 8.85 15.68
N ILE A 338 -0.34 8.62 15.08
CA ILE A 338 -0.11 8.85 13.64
C ILE A 338 -0.97 7.93 12.78
N VAL A 339 -1.13 6.67 13.19
CA VAL A 339 -2.01 5.70 12.52
C VAL A 339 -3.48 6.12 12.62
N LEU A 340 -3.88 6.76 13.71
CA LEU A 340 -5.21 7.32 13.91
C LEU A 340 -5.47 8.59 13.09
N ASP A 341 -4.51 9.52 13.01
CA ASP A 341 -4.69 10.81 12.32
C ASP A 341 -4.83 10.66 10.79
N HIS A 342 -4.16 9.67 10.18
CA HIS A 342 -4.28 9.42 8.75
C HIS A 342 -5.68 8.88 8.35
N GLU A 343 -6.40 8.23 9.28
CA GLU A 343 -7.81 7.84 9.06
C GLU A 343 -8.71 9.10 9.09
N ALA A 344 -8.38 10.12 9.87
CA ALA A 344 -9.15 11.37 9.95
C ALA A 344 -8.99 12.28 8.71
N GLU A 345 -7.81 12.30 8.07
CA GLU A 345 -7.59 13.08 6.85
C GLU A 345 -8.30 12.44 5.63
N ILE A 346 -8.41 11.10 5.60
CA ILE A 346 -9.23 10.37 4.61
C ILE A 346 -10.73 10.68 4.80
N ILE A 347 -11.18 10.89 6.04
CA ILE A 347 -12.56 11.26 6.36
C ILE A 347 -12.92 12.69 5.92
N PHE A 348 -11.96 13.62 5.86
CA PHE A 348 -12.25 15.01 5.47
C PHE A 348 -12.33 15.23 3.95
N ILE A 349 -11.68 14.36 3.15
CA ILE A 349 -11.77 14.40 1.67
C ILE A 349 -12.94 13.55 1.15
N SER A 350 -13.36 12.52 1.88
CA SER A 350 -14.51 11.69 1.51
C SER A 350 -15.79 12.14 2.22
N VAL A 351 -16.50 13.09 1.61
CA VAL A 351 -17.89 13.41 1.97
C VAL A 351 -18.75 12.14 1.94
N THR A 352 -19.14 11.68 3.13
CA THR A 352 -20.17 10.65 3.41
C THR A 352 -19.79 9.20 3.10
N ILE A 353 -20.07 8.31 4.07
CA ILE A 353 -20.17 6.83 3.98
C ILE A 353 -18.90 6.03 4.34
N HIS A 354 -18.56 5.97 5.63
CA HIS A 354 -18.53 4.70 6.42
C HIS A 354 -18.10 4.99 7.85
N ALA A 355 -19.04 4.85 8.77
CA ALA A 355 -18.72 4.60 10.16
C ALA A 355 -17.99 3.24 10.26
N HIS A 356 -17.02 3.17 11.17
CA HIS A 356 -16.42 1.93 11.70
C HIS A 356 -15.24 1.31 10.95
N PHE A 357 -14.09 2.02 10.88
CA PHE A 357 -12.82 1.38 10.49
C PHE A 357 -11.62 1.76 11.37
N SER A 358 -11.76 1.60 12.68
CA SER A 358 -10.67 1.77 13.65
C SER A 358 -9.98 0.42 13.90
N VAL A 359 -8.87 0.14 13.22
CA VAL A 359 -7.97 -0.97 13.62
C VAL A 359 -6.62 -0.36 13.96
N THR A 360 -6.55 0.32 15.10
CA THR A 360 -5.31 0.86 15.64
C THR A 360 -4.24 -0.22 15.78
N LEU A 361 -2.98 0.16 15.65
CA LEU A 361 -1.89 -0.71 16.10
C LEU A 361 -2.08 -0.77 17.62
N ASP A 362 -2.61 -1.88 18.17
CA ASP A 362 -2.90 -1.96 19.61
C ASP A 362 -1.58 -1.98 20.42
N VAL A 363 -1.03 -0.78 20.65
CA VAL A 363 0.22 -0.57 21.36
C VAL A 363 0.08 -0.99 22.82
N THR A 364 -1.13 -0.95 23.37
CA THR A 364 -1.41 -1.46 24.72
C THR A 364 -1.18 -2.97 24.77
N ARG A 365 -1.68 -3.73 23.79
CA ARG A 365 -1.40 -5.16 23.66
C ARG A 365 0.10 -5.42 23.47
N LEU A 366 0.77 -4.63 22.63
CA LEU A 366 2.22 -4.73 22.44
C LEU A 366 3.00 -4.56 23.75
N PHE A 367 2.68 -3.53 24.54
CA PHE A 367 3.31 -3.30 25.84
C PHE A 367 3.02 -4.44 26.82
N ASN A 368 1.77 -4.92 26.87
CA ASN A 368 1.42 -6.04 27.72
C ASN A 368 2.20 -7.30 27.35
N ASN A 369 2.36 -7.59 26.05
CA ASN A 369 3.10 -8.76 25.59
C ASN A 369 4.58 -8.69 25.97
N VAL A 370 5.24 -7.56 25.74
CA VAL A 370 6.68 -7.41 25.95
C VAL A 370 7.02 -7.18 27.44
N LEU A 371 6.38 -6.21 28.09
CA LEU A 371 6.74 -5.82 29.47
C LEU A 371 6.34 -6.89 30.49
N LEU A 372 5.25 -7.62 30.26
CA LEU A 372 4.87 -8.72 31.17
C LEU A 372 5.90 -9.86 31.12
N GLN A 373 6.45 -10.18 29.95
CA GLN A 373 7.51 -11.17 29.83
C GLN A 373 8.75 -10.77 30.63
N GLN A 374 9.08 -9.48 30.68
CA GLN A 374 10.23 -8.99 31.44
C GLN A 374 10.09 -9.15 32.96
N THR A 375 8.88 -9.45 33.46
CA THR A 375 8.64 -9.75 34.88
C THR A 375 9.00 -11.19 35.26
N GLN A 376 9.09 -12.08 34.28
CA GLN A 376 9.38 -13.51 34.48
C GLN A 376 10.88 -13.75 34.63
N TYR A 377 11.30 -14.96 35.02
CA TYR A 377 12.74 -15.29 35.09
C TYR A 377 13.40 -15.38 33.70
N GLN A 378 12.66 -15.86 32.70
CA GLN A 378 13.10 -15.93 31.30
C GLN A 378 11.96 -15.44 30.40
N ASP A 379 12.31 -14.85 29.26
CA ASP A 379 11.34 -14.51 28.22
C ASP A 379 10.89 -15.77 27.44
N TYR A 380 9.93 -15.61 26.51
CA TYR A 380 9.46 -16.73 25.69
C TYR A 380 10.55 -17.34 24.78
N HIS A 381 11.63 -16.60 24.51
CA HIS A 381 12.78 -17.06 23.74
C HIS A 381 13.87 -17.72 24.61
N GLY A 382 13.68 -17.76 25.93
CA GLY A 382 14.64 -18.32 26.89
C GLY A 382 15.77 -17.36 27.28
N ASN A 383 15.70 -16.08 26.92
CA ASN A 383 16.68 -15.09 27.35
C ASN A 383 16.43 -14.63 28.79
N ASP A 384 17.50 -14.23 29.47
CA ASP A 384 17.41 -13.58 30.78
C ASP A 384 16.63 -12.25 30.66
N THR A 385 15.75 -11.99 31.61
CA THR A 385 14.91 -10.77 31.65
C THR A 385 15.46 -9.72 32.61
N LEU A 386 14.80 -8.56 32.67
CA LEU A 386 14.95 -7.59 33.76
C LEU A 386 14.93 -8.24 35.14
N THR A 387 13.91 -9.03 35.45
CA THR A 387 13.79 -9.68 36.76
C THR A 387 14.97 -10.60 37.05
N SER A 388 15.41 -11.41 36.10
CA SER A 388 16.57 -12.31 36.30
C SER A 388 17.85 -11.53 36.58
N ILE A 389 18.14 -10.51 35.79
CA ILE A 389 19.42 -9.77 35.87
C ILE A 389 19.50 -8.95 37.16
N TYR A 390 18.44 -8.23 37.53
CA TYR A 390 18.42 -7.45 38.78
C TYR A 390 18.24 -8.30 40.04
N THR A 391 17.79 -9.56 39.94
CA THR A 391 17.79 -10.49 41.09
C THR A 391 19.16 -11.11 41.32
N LYS A 392 19.95 -11.29 40.24
CA LYS A 392 21.32 -11.83 40.31
C LYS A 392 22.33 -10.81 40.85
N TRP A 393 22.14 -9.51 40.54
CA TRP A 393 22.95 -8.39 41.04
C TRP A 393 22.51 -7.98 42.45
#